data_AF-A0A2P7YUK3-F1
#
_entry.id   AF-A0A2P7YUK3-F1
#
_cell.length_a   1.000
_cell.length_b   1.000
_cell.length_c   1.000
_cell.angle_alpha   90.00
_cell.angle_beta   90.00
_cell.angle_gamma   90.00
#
_symmetry.space_group_name_H-M   'P 1'
#
loop_
_entity.id
_entity.type
_entity.pdbx_description
1 polymer ?
#
loop_
_entity_poly.entity_id
_entity_poly.type
_entity_poly.pdbx_seq_one_letter_code
_entity_poly.pdbx_strand_id
1 'polypeptide(L)'
;MSSKEQTALEVYVRFNDDLEKDYCFQVSTETHFRDLLRIFDGLPISLRPNIFYSPRPKAFVVSTAPGYLTEDGGLLFSYETSSEKFRKKVNLDDRIAQHCWPSQLIIPVWEFLSFRFYLFVTFLIVWLYTDLPDFISPTPGICLTNQVSTLVASVATRFGYGHIADAMIKDIQDPVSVGGQCVFFVFHILKVTMIFFILHIGLFNPRKFRYSKDQEITKEKLLDLGWTGSRRATPDDYLEAYREYKIKEHGGMVPAHQAGLFTKLKKLGVWLGEGEGYDTPVSKDHKLSDITEDKYVLSYDLFVKLGENFENHITGKGAEELNASIKQFRRFGLMHSDETIRELVDKRKVGGDKKLDKD
;
A
#
# COMPACT_ATOMS: atom_id res chain seq x y z
N MET A 1 7.01 -14.14 -35.67
CA MET A 1 5.76 -13.45 -35.26
C MET A 1 6.12 -12.00 -35.00
N SER A 2 5.50 -11.09 -35.75
CA SER A 2 5.88 -9.67 -35.82
C SER A 2 5.75 -8.98 -34.45
N SER A 3 6.90 -8.53 -33.93
CA SER A 3 7.01 -7.71 -32.73
C SER A 3 6.47 -6.31 -33.01
N LYS A 4 5.18 -6.10 -32.76
CA LYS A 4 4.76 -4.76 -32.34
C LYS A 4 5.43 -4.54 -31.00
N GLU A 5 6.44 -3.67 -30.94
CA GLU A 5 6.91 -3.07 -29.69
C GLU A 5 5.68 -2.47 -29.01
N GLN A 6 5.07 -3.23 -28.11
CA GLN A 6 4.01 -2.73 -27.26
C GLN A 6 4.67 -1.70 -26.36
N THR A 7 4.40 -0.43 -26.62
CA THR A 7 4.87 0.67 -25.79
C THR A 7 4.35 0.41 -24.38
N ALA A 8 5.28 0.14 -23.45
CA ALA A 8 4.95 -0.19 -22.08
C ALA A 8 5.01 1.07 -21.21
N LEU A 9 4.08 1.17 -20.28
CA LEU A 9 3.96 2.24 -19.30
C LEU A 9 4.08 1.60 -17.91
N GLU A 10 4.88 2.18 -17.03
CA GLU A 10 4.90 1.78 -15.63
C GLU A 10 3.91 2.63 -14.83
N VAL A 11 3.11 2.01 -13.98
CA VAL A 11 2.19 2.66 -13.04
C VAL A 11 2.32 2.04 -11.67
N TYR A 12 1.92 2.76 -10.63
CA TYR A 12 1.97 2.28 -9.26
C TYR A 12 0.56 2.01 -8.75
N VAL A 13 0.38 0.96 -7.96
CA VAL A 13 -0.90 0.65 -7.32
C VAL A 13 -0.68 0.55 -5.81
N ARG A 14 -1.42 1.37 -5.04
CA ARG A 14 -1.42 1.29 -3.57
C ARG A 14 -2.46 0.29 -3.10
N PHE A 15 -2.07 -0.69 -2.31
CA PHE A 15 -3.04 -1.58 -1.65
C PHE A 15 -3.24 -1.14 -0.20
N ASN A 16 -4.48 -1.31 0.31
CA ASN A 16 -4.83 -1.05 1.73
C ASN A 16 -4.58 0.37 2.26
N ASP A 17 -4.51 1.39 1.38
CA ASP A 17 -4.18 2.77 1.77
C ASP A 17 -2.83 2.88 2.54
N ASP A 18 -1.94 1.91 2.30
CA ASP A 18 -0.64 1.82 2.96
C ASP A 18 0.43 2.46 2.08
N LEU A 19 0.97 3.59 2.54
CA LEU A 19 2.00 4.39 1.86
C LEU A 19 3.28 3.59 1.55
N GLU A 20 3.59 2.54 2.31
CA GLU A 20 4.77 1.70 2.10
C GLU A 20 4.55 0.60 1.05
N LYS A 21 3.32 0.49 0.53
CA LYS A 21 2.85 -0.59 -0.35
C LYS A 21 2.43 -0.07 -1.72
N ASP A 22 3.23 0.83 -2.28
CA ASP A 22 3.08 1.32 -3.66
C ASP A 22 3.84 0.43 -4.64
N TYR A 23 3.17 -0.56 -5.21
CA TYR A 23 3.79 -1.55 -6.09
C TYR A 23 3.80 -1.09 -7.54
N CYS A 24 4.93 -1.29 -8.21
CA CYS A 24 5.09 -0.97 -9.63
C CYS A 24 4.55 -2.10 -10.53
N PHE A 25 3.71 -1.72 -11.49
CA PHE A 25 3.17 -2.57 -12.52
C PHE A 25 3.50 -2.03 -13.91
N GLN A 26 3.93 -2.92 -14.80
CA GLN A 26 4.09 -2.65 -16.21
C GLN A 26 2.77 -2.94 -16.93
N VAL A 27 2.22 -1.94 -17.59
CA VAL A 27 1.00 -2.03 -18.40
C VAL A 27 1.30 -1.63 -19.84
N SER A 28 0.45 -2.05 -20.78
CA SER A 28 0.55 -1.58 -22.17
C SER A 28 -0.22 -0.27 -22.33
N THR A 29 0.06 0.50 -23.39
CA THR A 29 -0.74 1.68 -23.76
C THR A 29 -2.21 1.38 -24.06
N GLU A 30 -2.54 0.12 -24.35
CA GLU A 30 -3.90 -0.37 -24.63
C GLU A 30 -4.62 -0.90 -23.38
N THR A 31 -3.93 -0.96 -22.22
CA THR A 31 -4.50 -1.49 -20.98
C THR A 31 -5.53 -0.52 -20.40
N HIS A 32 -6.70 -1.05 -20.03
CA HIS A 32 -7.78 -0.30 -19.41
C HIS A 32 -7.73 -0.44 -17.87
N PHE A 33 -8.37 0.47 -17.15
CA PHE A 33 -8.45 0.36 -15.69
C PHE A 33 -9.15 -0.93 -15.22
N ARG A 34 -10.13 -1.44 -15.98
CA ARG A 34 -10.80 -2.72 -15.74
C ARG A 34 -9.80 -3.89 -15.66
N ASP A 35 -8.76 -3.86 -16.48
CA ASP A 35 -7.78 -4.94 -16.55
C ASP A 35 -6.98 -5.05 -15.24
N LEU A 36 -6.83 -3.95 -14.47
CA LEU A 36 -6.18 -3.97 -13.16
C LEU A 36 -6.93 -4.82 -12.13
N LEU A 37 -8.23 -5.08 -12.33
CA LEU A 37 -9.00 -5.97 -11.45
C LEU A 37 -8.40 -7.38 -11.38
N ARG A 38 -7.70 -7.83 -12.44
CA ARG A 38 -7.03 -9.13 -12.48
C ARG A 38 -5.97 -9.30 -11.40
N ILE A 39 -5.39 -8.21 -10.89
CA ILE A 39 -4.42 -8.23 -9.78
C ILE A 39 -5.06 -8.84 -8.52
N PHE A 40 -6.30 -8.45 -8.23
CA PHE A 40 -7.07 -8.89 -7.06
C PHE A 40 -7.57 -10.34 -7.19
N ASP A 41 -7.63 -10.84 -8.41
CA ASP A 41 -7.95 -12.23 -8.70
C ASP A 41 -6.70 -13.13 -8.71
N GLY A 42 -5.59 -12.62 -9.24
CA GLY A 42 -4.36 -13.37 -9.45
C GLY A 42 -3.57 -13.67 -8.18
N LEU A 43 -3.55 -12.73 -7.21
CA LEU A 43 -2.73 -12.82 -6.00
C LEU A 43 -3.46 -13.54 -4.85
N PRO A 44 -2.92 -14.63 -4.25
CA PRO A 44 -3.50 -15.40 -3.14
C PRO A 44 -3.40 -14.69 -1.78
N ILE A 45 -3.38 -13.36 -1.78
CA ILE A 45 -3.40 -12.54 -0.57
C ILE A 45 -4.62 -11.61 -0.59
N SER A 46 -5.10 -11.21 0.59
CA SER A 46 -6.20 -10.26 0.70
C SER A 46 -5.66 -8.84 0.56
N LEU A 47 -6.00 -8.18 -0.55
CA LEU A 47 -5.56 -6.81 -0.86
C LEU A 47 -6.57 -5.74 -0.48
N ARG A 48 -7.72 -6.15 0.10
CA ARG A 48 -8.74 -5.25 0.65
C ARG A 48 -8.35 -4.82 2.06
N PRO A 49 -8.80 -3.65 2.56
CA PRO A 49 -8.40 -3.15 3.87
C PRO A 49 -8.74 -4.14 5.00
N ASN A 50 -9.97 -4.63 5.03
CA ASN A 50 -10.43 -5.61 6.02
C ASN A 50 -11.60 -6.46 5.49
N ILE A 51 -12.12 -7.37 6.31
CA ILE A 51 -13.17 -8.32 5.92
C ILE A 51 -14.51 -7.67 5.54
N PHE A 52 -14.74 -6.44 5.98
CA PHE A 52 -15.96 -5.67 5.74
C PHE A 52 -15.97 -4.98 4.39
N TYR A 53 -14.87 -5.02 3.64
CA TYR A 53 -14.84 -4.52 2.27
C TYR A 53 -15.05 -5.64 1.25
N SER A 54 -15.55 -5.26 0.07
CA SER A 54 -15.63 -6.14 -1.11
C SER A 54 -14.24 -6.73 -1.44
N PRO A 55 -14.14 -8.01 -1.86
CA PRO A 55 -12.87 -8.63 -2.25
C PRO A 55 -12.19 -7.98 -3.47
N ARG A 56 -12.98 -7.33 -4.32
CA ARG A 56 -12.51 -6.54 -5.46
C ARG A 56 -12.87 -5.06 -5.22
N PRO A 57 -12.03 -4.12 -5.65
CA PRO A 57 -12.40 -2.72 -5.63
C PRO A 57 -13.53 -2.44 -6.62
N LYS A 58 -14.34 -1.43 -6.31
CA LYS A 58 -15.46 -0.98 -7.13
C LYS A 58 -15.01 -0.13 -8.32
N ALA A 59 -13.96 0.67 -8.11
CA ALA A 59 -13.41 1.58 -9.08
C ALA A 59 -11.92 1.83 -8.76
N PHE A 60 -11.29 2.67 -9.58
CA PHE A 60 -9.95 3.20 -9.32
C PHE A 60 -10.02 4.73 -9.36
N VAL A 61 -9.10 5.37 -8.64
CA VAL A 61 -8.79 6.80 -8.79
C VAL A 61 -7.31 6.95 -9.07
N VAL A 62 -6.97 7.98 -9.83
CA VAL A 62 -5.57 8.36 -10.08
C VAL A 62 -5.22 9.44 -9.07
N SER A 63 -4.14 9.25 -8.32
CA SER A 63 -3.68 10.28 -7.40
C SER A 63 -2.92 11.33 -8.18
N THR A 64 -3.34 12.59 -8.08
CA THR A 64 -2.69 13.75 -8.70
C THR A 64 -1.92 14.59 -7.69
N ALA A 65 -1.66 14.06 -6.48
CA ALA A 65 -0.91 14.80 -5.48
C ALA A 65 0.49 15.14 -6.03
N PRO A 66 0.93 16.41 -6.02
CA PRO A 66 2.11 16.88 -6.78
C PRO A 66 3.38 16.05 -6.59
N GLY A 67 3.63 15.62 -5.36
CA GLY A 67 4.71 14.72 -5.01
C GLY A 67 5.96 15.43 -4.49
N TYR A 68 7.06 14.68 -4.48
CA TYR A 68 8.37 15.11 -4.04
C TYR A 68 9.36 14.93 -5.18
N LEU A 69 10.04 16.02 -5.57
CA LEU A 69 11.09 16.00 -6.57
C LEU A 69 12.41 15.63 -5.91
N THR A 70 13.04 14.56 -6.36
CA THR A 70 14.34 14.12 -5.85
C THR A 70 15.50 14.91 -6.48
N GLU A 71 16.69 14.80 -5.88
CA GLU A 71 17.88 15.51 -6.35
C GLU A 71 18.25 15.22 -7.81
N ASP A 72 17.88 14.03 -8.30
CA ASP A 72 18.22 13.56 -9.65
C ASP A 72 17.00 13.47 -10.58
N GLY A 73 15.96 14.25 -10.30
CA GLY A 73 14.80 14.40 -11.19
C GLY A 73 13.77 13.28 -11.12
N GLY A 74 13.89 12.38 -10.14
CA GLY A 74 12.85 11.39 -9.84
C GLY A 74 11.67 12.03 -9.10
N LEU A 75 10.51 11.38 -9.16
CA LEU A 75 9.30 11.82 -8.46
C LEU A 75 8.82 10.74 -7.50
N LEU A 76 8.66 11.12 -6.24
CA LEU A 76 8.07 10.29 -5.20
C LEU A 76 6.68 10.81 -4.85
N PHE A 77 5.85 9.94 -4.28
CA PHE A 77 4.48 10.30 -3.95
C PHE A 77 4.41 11.16 -2.69
N SER A 78 3.44 12.07 -2.67
CA SER A 78 3.16 12.88 -1.49
C SER A 78 2.42 12.08 -0.41
N TYR A 79 2.59 12.50 0.83
CA TYR A 79 1.79 12.00 1.96
C TYR A 79 0.30 12.40 1.83
N GLU A 80 -0.03 13.38 0.99
CA GLU A 80 -1.40 13.85 0.76
C GLU A 80 -2.16 13.13 -0.37
N THR A 81 -1.60 12.03 -0.87
CA THR A 81 -2.22 11.17 -1.91
C THR A 81 -3.62 10.67 -1.53
N SER A 82 -3.96 10.64 -0.24
CA SER A 82 -5.28 10.25 0.25
C SER A 82 -6.32 11.38 0.33
N SER A 83 -5.92 12.64 0.09
CA SER A 83 -6.84 13.77 0.05
C SER A 83 -7.78 13.69 -1.15
N GLU A 84 -9.07 14.01 -0.96
CA GLU A 84 -10.07 13.93 -2.03
C GLU A 84 -9.78 14.89 -3.19
N LYS A 85 -9.19 16.07 -2.93
CA LYS A 85 -8.86 17.05 -3.96
C LYS A 85 -7.87 16.53 -5.00
N PHE A 86 -6.98 15.62 -4.58
CA PHE A 86 -5.97 14.99 -5.43
C PHE A 86 -6.41 13.61 -5.95
N ARG A 87 -7.70 13.26 -5.88
CA ARG A 87 -8.23 11.98 -6.37
C ARG A 87 -9.05 12.19 -7.63
N LYS A 88 -8.38 12.02 -8.78
CA LYS A 88 -9.04 12.06 -10.09
C LYS A 88 -9.79 10.75 -10.34
N LYS A 89 -11.12 10.85 -10.45
CA LYS A 89 -11.98 9.72 -10.82
C LYS A 89 -11.75 9.31 -12.28
N VAL A 90 -11.77 8.01 -12.53
CA VAL A 90 -11.61 7.41 -13.86
C VAL A 90 -12.65 6.30 -14.06
N ASN A 91 -13.07 6.07 -15.30
CA ASN A 91 -13.93 4.94 -15.61
C ASN A 91 -13.10 3.68 -15.83
N LEU A 92 -13.71 2.52 -15.56
CA LEU A 92 -13.03 1.23 -15.76
C LEU A 92 -12.69 0.97 -17.23
N ASP A 93 -13.45 1.56 -18.16
CA ASP A 93 -13.26 1.39 -19.61
C ASP A 93 -12.35 2.46 -20.22
N ASP A 94 -11.79 3.36 -19.39
CA ASP A 94 -10.79 4.32 -19.85
C ASP A 94 -9.41 3.63 -19.94
N ARG A 95 -8.58 4.08 -20.89
CA ARG A 95 -7.19 3.60 -21.02
C ARG A 95 -6.30 4.27 -19.98
N ILE A 96 -5.43 3.51 -19.33
CA ILE A 96 -4.53 4.04 -18.29
C ILE A 96 -3.63 5.15 -18.85
N ALA A 97 -3.06 4.93 -20.05
CA ALA A 97 -2.15 5.88 -20.69
C ALA A 97 -2.76 7.25 -21.05
N GLN A 98 -4.09 7.37 -21.05
CA GLN A 98 -4.79 8.65 -21.30
C GLN A 98 -4.98 9.47 -20.01
N HIS A 99 -4.91 8.82 -18.85
CA HIS A 99 -5.25 9.43 -17.56
C HIS A 99 -4.08 9.50 -16.57
N CYS A 100 -2.99 8.77 -16.83
CA CYS A 100 -1.82 8.68 -15.96
C CYS A 100 -0.55 9.11 -16.69
N TRP A 101 0.32 9.86 -16.00
CA TRP A 101 1.72 9.94 -16.39
C TRP A 101 2.45 8.62 -16.13
N PRO A 102 3.61 8.39 -16.78
CA PRO A 102 4.51 7.34 -16.34
C PRO A 102 4.82 7.46 -14.85
N SER A 103 4.82 6.32 -14.16
CA SER A 103 5.00 6.20 -12.72
C SER A 103 3.92 6.83 -11.82
N GLN A 104 2.76 7.23 -12.36
CA GLN A 104 1.66 7.77 -11.55
C GLN A 104 1.06 6.69 -10.61
N LEU A 105 0.57 7.13 -9.46
CA LEU A 105 -0.14 6.29 -8.48
C LEU A 105 -1.62 6.12 -8.81
N ILE A 106 -2.08 4.87 -8.77
CA ILE A 106 -3.47 4.45 -8.89
C ILE A 106 -3.91 3.87 -7.54
N ILE A 107 -5.06 4.31 -7.05
CA ILE A 107 -5.61 3.90 -5.76
C ILE A 107 -6.94 3.16 -6.01
N PRO A 108 -7.07 1.90 -5.54
CA PRO A 108 -8.32 1.17 -5.59
C PRO A 108 -9.37 1.77 -4.66
N VAL A 109 -10.58 1.96 -5.15
CA VAL A 109 -11.74 2.42 -4.37
C VAL A 109 -12.52 1.21 -3.87
N TRP A 110 -12.56 1.04 -2.56
CA TRP A 110 -13.21 -0.09 -1.92
C TRP A 110 -14.66 0.21 -1.58
N GLU A 111 -15.52 -0.80 -1.73
CA GLU A 111 -16.91 -0.73 -1.28
C GLU A 111 -17.04 -1.36 0.09
N PHE A 112 -17.51 -0.56 1.06
CA PHE A 112 -17.82 -1.04 2.39
C PHE A 112 -19.15 -1.81 2.39
N LEU A 113 -19.13 -3.04 2.87
CA LEU A 113 -20.28 -3.93 2.94
C LEU A 113 -20.95 -3.79 4.31
N SER A 114 -21.75 -2.73 4.46
CA SER A 114 -22.42 -2.39 5.73
C SER A 114 -23.18 -3.55 6.35
N PHE A 115 -23.84 -4.38 5.53
CA PHE A 115 -24.54 -5.57 6.02
C PHE A 115 -23.62 -6.53 6.78
N ARG A 116 -22.41 -6.81 6.25
CA ARG A 116 -21.44 -7.70 6.91
C ARG A 116 -20.92 -7.11 8.21
N PHE A 117 -20.67 -5.80 8.22
CA PHE A 117 -20.23 -5.09 9.40
C PHE A 117 -21.28 -5.15 10.51
N TYR A 118 -22.52 -4.74 10.22
CA TYR A 118 -23.58 -4.76 11.22
C TYR A 118 -23.94 -6.17 11.67
N LEU A 119 -23.96 -7.16 10.77
CA LEU A 119 -24.15 -8.56 11.15
C LEU A 119 -23.08 -9.03 12.14
N PHE A 120 -21.82 -8.68 11.90
CA PHE A 120 -20.71 -9.02 12.79
C PHE A 120 -20.82 -8.29 14.14
N VAL A 121 -21.12 -7.00 14.14
CA VAL A 121 -21.32 -6.22 15.38
C VAL A 121 -22.50 -6.77 16.17
N THR A 122 -23.63 -7.07 15.52
CA THR A 122 -24.78 -7.71 16.16
C THR A 122 -24.40 -9.07 16.74
N PHE A 123 -23.63 -9.90 16.04
CA PHE A 123 -23.13 -11.16 16.57
C PHE A 123 -22.32 -10.97 17.86
N LEU A 124 -21.39 -9.99 17.88
CA LEU A 124 -20.62 -9.68 19.09
C LEU A 124 -21.51 -9.17 20.24
N ILE A 125 -22.49 -8.31 19.96
CA ILE A 125 -23.43 -7.81 20.97
C ILE A 125 -24.29 -8.95 21.53
N VAL A 126 -24.78 -9.84 20.67
CA VAL A 126 -25.54 -11.02 21.10
C VAL A 126 -24.66 -11.92 21.97
N TRP A 127 -23.39 -12.11 21.62
CA TRP A 127 -22.45 -12.88 22.45
C TRP A 127 -22.22 -12.24 23.82
N LEU A 128 -21.97 -10.93 23.86
CA LEU A 128 -21.88 -10.17 25.11
C LEU A 128 -23.16 -10.31 25.94
N TYR A 129 -24.33 -10.22 25.30
CA TYR A 129 -25.63 -10.37 25.96
C TYR A 129 -25.81 -11.75 26.57
N THR A 130 -25.49 -12.82 25.85
CA THR A 130 -25.62 -14.19 26.37
C THR A 130 -24.69 -14.45 27.55
N ASP A 131 -23.55 -13.76 27.60
CA ASP A 131 -22.54 -13.91 28.66
C ASP A 131 -22.71 -12.86 29.79
N LEU A 132 -23.85 -12.16 29.85
CA LEU A 132 -24.18 -11.30 30.99
C LEU A 132 -24.17 -12.11 32.30
N PRO A 133 -23.68 -11.54 33.41
CA PRO A 133 -23.79 -12.16 34.72
C PRO A 133 -25.24 -12.58 35.02
N ASP A 134 -25.43 -13.79 35.56
CA ASP A 134 -26.76 -14.40 35.71
C ASP A 134 -27.70 -13.56 36.58
N PHE A 135 -27.15 -12.79 37.53
CA PHE A 135 -27.94 -11.93 38.42
C PHE A 135 -28.50 -10.67 37.73
N ILE A 136 -28.01 -10.30 36.55
CA ILE A 136 -28.54 -9.19 35.73
C ILE A 136 -29.11 -9.64 34.38
N SER A 137 -28.82 -10.87 33.97
CA SER A 137 -29.30 -11.40 32.70
C SER A 137 -30.82 -11.55 32.72
N PRO A 138 -31.55 -11.01 31.72
CA PRO A 138 -32.99 -11.26 31.57
C PRO A 138 -33.32 -12.73 31.29
N THR A 139 -32.32 -13.51 30.86
CA THR A 139 -32.42 -14.93 30.54
C THR A 139 -31.21 -15.66 31.13
N PRO A 140 -31.16 -15.88 32.45
CA PRO A 140 -30.02 -16.50 33.11
C PRO A 140 -29.72 -17.90 32.53
N GLY A 141 -28.44 -18.28 32.48
CA GLY A 141 -28.02 -19.61 32.03
C GLY A 141 -27.93 -19.84 30.52
N ILE A 142 -28.21 -18.85 29.65
CA ILE A 142 -28.05 -18.99 28.18
C ILE A 142 -26.63 -18.70 27.66
N CYS A 143 -25.63 -18.69 28.54
CA CYS A 143 -24.24 -18.38 28.26
C CYS A 143 -23.71 -19.16 27.04
N LEU A 144 -23.46 -18.44 25.94
CA LEU A 144 -22.96 -19.03 24.70
C LEU A 144 -21.59 -19.64 24.92
N THR A 145 -20.77 -19.04 25.79
CA THR A 145 -19.48 -19.61 26.19
C THR A 145 -19.65 -21.00 26.82
N ASN A 146 -20.65 -21.21 27.68
CA ASN A 146 -20.93 -22.53 28.27
C ASN A 146 -21.41 -23.56 27.22
N GLN A 147 -22.20 -23.11 26.24
CA GLN A 147 -22.62 -23.98 25.12
C GLN A 147 -21.43 -24.40 24.26
N VAL A 148 -20.51 -23.46 23.96
CA VAL A 148 -19.26 -23.77 23.25
C VAL A 148 -18.39 -24.72 24.07
N SER A 149 -18.23 -24.49 25.38
CA SER A 149 -17.48 -25.40 26.25
C SER A 149 -18.08 -26.80 26.31
N THR A 150 -19.41 -26.92 26.30
CA THR A 150 -20.11 -28.21 26.24
C THR A 150 -19.90 -28.91 24.90
N LEU A 151 -19.90 -28.16 23.79
CA LEU A 151 -19.57 -28.69 22.46
C LEU A 151 -18.11 -29.17 22.41
N VAL A 152 -17.17 -28.39 22.94
CA VAL A 152 -15.74 -28.75 23.02
C VAL A 152 -15.55 -29.99 23.89
N ALA A 153 -16.22 -30.09 25.04
CA ALA A 153 -16.17 -31.29 25.89
C ALA A 153 -16.72 -32.53 25.16
N SER A 154 -17.82 -32.37 24.41
CA SER A 154 -18.39 -33.44 23.59
C SER A 154 -17.43 -33.90 22.49
N VAL A 155 -16.76 -32.96 21.82
CA VAL A 155 -15.73 -33.25 20.80
C VAL A 155 -14.52 -33.92 21.44
N ALA A 156 -13.99 -33.39 22.55
CA ALA A 156 -12.85 -33.95 23.26
C ALA A 156 -13.09 -35.39 23.71
N THR A 157 -14.29 -35.69 24.23
CA THR A 157 -14.73 -37.04 24.58
C THR A 157 -14.69 -37.97 23.37
N ARG A 158 -15.19 -37.51 22.21
CA ARG A 158 -15.21 -38.30 20.97
C ARG A 158 -13.82 -38.62 20.41
N PHE A 159 -12.83 -37.77 20.69
CA PHE A 159 -11.43 -37.96 20.27
C PHE A 159 -10.54 -38.60 21.35
N GLY A 160 -11.11 -39.08 22.46
CA GLY A 160 -10.37 -39.79 23.50
C GLY A 160 -9.66 -38.90 24.53
N TYR A 161 -9.93 -37.60 24.54
CA TYR A 161 -9.38 -36.64 25.49
C TYR A 161 -10.31 -36.43 26.70
N GLY A 162 -10.66 -37.52 27.40
CA GLY A 162 -11.61 -37.49 28.52
C GLY A 162 -11.25 -36.50 29.64
N HIS A 163 -9.97 -36.39 29.98
CA HIS A 163 -9.48 -35.46 31.00
C HIS A 163 -9.76 -33.97 30.67
N ILE A 164 -9.74 -33.60 29.38
CA ILE A 164 -10.08 -32.23 28.95
C ILE A 164 -11.59 -32.02 29.02
N ALA A 165 -12.37 -33.03 28.64
CA ALA A 165 -13.83 -32.98 28.73
C ALA A 165 -14.30 -32.82 30.18
N ASP A 166 -13.74 -33.60 31.11
CA ASP A 166 -14.09 -33.54 32.54
C ASP A 166 -13.72 -32.18 33.15
N ALA A 167 -12.56 -31.62 32.79
CA ALA A 167 -12.15 -30.29 33.24
C ALA A 167 -13.12 -29.19 32.74
N MET A 168 -13.55 -29.27 31.47
CA MET A 168 -14.50 -28.31 30.89
C MET A 168 -15.90 -28.42 31.50
N ILE A 169 -16.38 -29.64 31.78
CA ILE A 169 -17.69 -29.86 32.40
C ILE A 169 -17.70 -29.36 33.85
N LYS A 170 -16.61 -29.63 34.59
CA LYS A 170 -16.47 -29.16 35.97
C LYS A 170 -16.50 -27.63 36.06
N ASP A 171 -15.80 -26.94 35.16
CA ASP A 171 -15.77 -25.48 35.12
C ASP A 171 -17.15 -24.86 34.84
N ILE A 172 -18.02 -25.56 34.08
CA ILE A 172 -19.41 -25.13 33.84
C ILE A 172 -20.31 -25.33 35.07
N GLN A 173 -20.03 -26.35 35.89
CA GLN A 173 -20.91 -26.76 37.01
C GLN A 173 -20.58 -26.05 38.32
N ASP A 174 -19.34 -25.59 38.52
CA ASP A 174 -18.93 -24.96 39.77
C ASP A 174 -19.56 -23.55 39.92
N PRO A 175 -20.31 -23.29 41.01
CA PRO A 175 -21.02 -22.03 41.19
C PRO A 175 -20.05 -20.87 41.41
N VAL A 176 -20.09 -19.88 40.51
CA VAL A 176 -19.24 -18.68 40.58
C VAL A 176 -19.92 -17.59 41.41
N SER A 177 -19.18 -16.98 42.33
CA SER A 177 -19.65 -15.85 43.14
C SER A 177 -20.00 -14.63 42.26
N VAL A 178 -20.89 -13.75 42.75
CA VAL A 178 -21.29 -12.51 42.05
C VAL A 178 -20.08 -11.69 41.59
N GLY A 179 -19.08 -11.52 42.48
CA GLY A 179 -17.84 -10.82 42.16
C GLY A 179 -17.04 -11.52 41.05
N GLY A 180 -16.98 -12.85 41.06
CA GLY A 180 -16.35 -13.64 40.01
C GLY A 180 -17.05 -13.45 38.65
N GLN A 181 -18.38 -13.48 38.62
CA GLN A 181 -19.17 -13.27 37.39
C GLN A 181 -18.91 -11.88 36.79
N CYS A 182 -18.82 -10.83 37.62
CA CYS A 182 -18.46 -9.50 37.16
C CYS A 182 -17.05 -9.46 36.53
N VAL A 183 -16.06 -10.09 37.18
CA VAL A 183 -14.68 -10.16 36.65
C VAL A 183 -14.63 -10.92 35.32
N PHE A 184 -15.30 -12.08 35.22
CA PHE A 184 -15.38 -12.84 33.98
C PHE A 184 -16.04 -12.03 32.85
N PHE A 185 -17.10 -11.30 33.16
CA PHE A 185 -17.77 -10.44 32.17
C PHE A 185 -16.87 -9.30 31.68
N VAL A 186 -16.07 -8.68 32.57
CA VAL A 186 -15.06 -7.67 32.16
C VAL A 186 -14.05 -8.27 31.18
N PHE A 187 -13.52 -9.46 31.45
CA PHE A 187 -12.64 -10.15 30.51
C PHE A 187 -13.34 -10.46 29.19
N HIS A 188 -14.63 -10.79 29.23
CA HIS A 188 -15.42 -11.04 28.04
C HIS A 188 -15.59 -9.78 27.17
N ILE A 189 -15.84 -8.60 27.78
CA ILE A 189 -15.87 -7.31 27.08
C ILE A 189 -14.52 -7.03 26.40
N LEU A 190 -13.40 -7.20 27.14
CA LEU A 190 -12.06 -7.00 26.59
C LEU A 190 -11.79 -7.93 25.41
N LYS A 191 -12.15 -9.21 25.53
CA LYS A 191 -12.03 -10.22 24.47
C LYS A 191 -12.80 -9.81 23.22
N VAL A 192 -14.08 -9.46 23.36
CA VAL A 192 -14.93 -9.07 22.22
C VAL A 192 -14.42 -7.79 21.57
N THR A 193 -14.00 -6.82 22.37
CA THR A 193 -13.37 -5.58 21.89
C THR A 193 -12.09 -5.88 21.10
N MET A 194 -11.22 -6.76 21.60
CA MET A 194 -10.02 -7.20 20.90
C MET A 194 -10.34 -7.88 19.57
N ILE A 195 -11.31 -8.81 19.55
CA ILE A 195 -11.77 -9.47 18.31
C ILE A 195 -12.28 -8.44 17.30
N PHE A 196 -13.08 -7.47 17.75
CA PHE A 196 -13.56 -6.38 16.91
C PHE A 196 -12.39 -5.62 16.29
N PHE A 197 -11.42 -5.17 17.09
CA PHE A 197 -10.26 -4.42 16.59
C PHE A 197 -9.42 -5.24 15.61
N ILE A 198 -9.11 -6.51 15.92
CA ILE A 198 -8.33 -7.40 15.03
C ILE A 198 -8.97 -7.48 13.63
N LEU A 199 -10.29 -7.62 13.55
CA LEU A 199 -10.99 -7.69 12.26
C LEU A 199 -11.18 -6.31 11.62
N HIS A 200 -11.39 -5.27 12.42
CA HIS A 200 -11.63 -3.91 11.93
C HIS A 200 -10.37 -3.27 11.32
N ILE A 201 -9.21 -3.42 11.96
CA ILE A 201 -7.93 -2.95 11.41
C ILE A 201 -7.38 -3.85 10.30
N GLY A 202 -7.98 -5.03 10.09
CA GLY A 202 -7.58 -5.97 9.05
C GLY A 202 -6.39 -6.87 9.40
N LEU A 203 -6.02 -6.98 10.69
CA LEU A 203 -4.94 -7.88 11.14
C LEU A 203 -5.26 -9.35 10.80
N PHE A 204 -6.54 -9.72 10.86
CA PHE A 204 -7.04 -10.98 10.30
C PHE A 204 -8.00 -10.70 9.15
N ASN A 205 -7.52 -10.93 7.92
CA ASN A 205 -8.26 -10.62 6.70
C ASN A 205 -8.15 -11.78 5.69
N PRO A 206 -8.85 -12.90 5.94
CA PRO A 206 -8.81 -14.04 5.04
C PRO A 206 -9.40 -13.68 3.67
N ARG A 207 -8.75 -14.13 2.60
CA ARG A 207 -9.25 -14.00 1.22
C ARG A 207 -10.46 -14.91 0.98
N LYS A 208 -10.40 -16.14 1.49
CA LYS A 208 -11.47 -17.14 1.45
C LYS A 208 -11.50 -17.90 2.78
N PHE A 209 -12.69 -18.26 3.24
CA PHE A 209 -12.90 -19.06 4.47
C PHE A 209 -12.85 -20.60 4.21
N ARG A 210 -12.19 -21.07 3.13
CA ARG A 210 -12.21 -22.50 2.72
C ARG A 210 -10.82 -23.06 2.40
N TYR A 211 -10.66 -24.36 2.65
CA TYR A 211 -9.60 -25.30 2.21
C TYR A 211 -9.46 -25.43 0.68
N SER A 212 -9.47 -24.32 -0.07
CA SER A 212 -9.05 -24.35 -1.47
C SER A 212 -7.54 -24.59 -1.49
N LYS A 213 -7.03 -25.50 -2.32
CA LYS A 213 -5.60 -25.50 -2.65
C LYS A 213 -5.28 -24.10 -3.16
N ASP A 214 -4.43 -23.39 -2.45
CA ASP A 214 -3.95 -22.10 -2.95
C ASP A 214 -3.26 -22.36 -4.28
N GLN A 215 -3.65 -21.60 -5.30
CA GLN A 215 -2.90 -21.61 -6.54
C GLN A 215 -1.51 -21.07 -6.23
N GLU A 216 -0.49 -21.89 -6.49
CA GLU A 216 0.90 -21.47 -6.41
C GLU A 216 1.10 -20.24 -7.29
N ILE A 217 1.69 -19.18 -6.72
CA ILE A 217 2.07 -18.01 -7.51
C ILE A 217 3.36 -18.35 -8.23
N THR A 218 3.29 -18.58 -9.53
CA THR A 218 4.48 -18.70 -10.35
C THR A 218 4.98 -17.31 -10.77
N LYS A 219 6.28 -17.23 -11.11
CA LYS A 219 6.88 -15.98 -11.61
C LYS A 219 6.19 -15.51 -12.89
N GLU A 220 5.79 -16.45 -13.74
CA GLU A 220 5.08 -16.20 -15.00
C GLU A 220 3.73 -15.53 -14.74
N LYS A 221 3.01 -15.95 -13.69
CA LYS A 221 1.75 -15.31 -13.30
C LYS A 221 1.95 -13.89 -12.82
N LEU A 222 3.02 -13.61 -12.07
CA LEU A 222 3.36 -12.24 -11.66
C LEU A 222 3.72 -11.37 -12.86
N LEU A 223 4.51 -11.91 -13.80
CA LEU A 223 4.85 -11.22 -15.04
C LEU A 223 3.62 -10.96 -15.91
N ASP A 224 2.70 -11.92 -16.01
CA ASP A 224 1.42 -11.75 -16.73
C ASP A 224 0.59 -10.62 -16.12
N LEU A 225 0.54 -10.51 -14.78
CA LEU A 225 -0.09 -9.40 -14.07
C LEU A 225 0.60 -8.04 -14.29
N GLY A 226 1.83 -8.04 -14.84
CA GLY A 226 2.68 -6.86 -14.99
C GLY A 226 3.50 -6.53 -13.74
N TRP A 227 3.53 -7.41 -12.74
CA TRP A 227 4.21 -7.15 -11.46
C TRP A 227 5.73 -7.11 -11.64
N THR A 228 6.35 -5.98 -11.29
CA THR A 228 7.80 -5.79 -11.49
C THR A 228 8.65 -6.21 -10.29
N GLY A 229 8.03 -6.41 -9.12
CA GLY A 229 8.74 -6.70 -7.87
C GLY A 229 9.36 -5.48 -7.19
N SER A 230 9.14 -4.27 -7.73
CA SER A 230 9.61 -3.02 -7.13
C SER A 230 8.47 -2.27 -6.44
N ARG A 231 8.82 -1.49 -5.42
CA ARG A 231 7.92 -0.56 -4.74
C ARG A 231 8.50 0.84 -4.78
N ARG A 232 7.65 1.87 -4.87
CA ARG A 232 8.07 3.26 -4.71
C ARG A 232 8.44 3.49 -3.24
N ALA A 233 9.52 4.21 -2.99
CA ALA A 233 9.90 4.61 -1.64
C ALA A 233 9.16 5.89 -1.21
N THR A 234 9.06 6.08 0.10
CA THR A 234 8.70 7.36 0.70
C THR A 234 9.83 8.37 0.53
N PRO A 235 9.55 9.68 0.65
CA PRO A 235 10.60 10.70 0.71
C PRO A 235 11.61 10.44 1.83
N ASP A 236 11.17 9.99 3.01
CA ASP A 236 12.09 9.69 4.12
C ASP A 236 13.05 8.53 3.81
N ASP A 237 12.53 7.43 3.24
CA ASP A 237 13.35 6.31 2.74
C ASP A 237 14.40 6.78 1.71
N TYR A 238 13.99 7.68 0.82
CA TYR A 238 14.88 8.23 -0.20
C TYR A 238 16.00 9.06 0.42
N LEU A 239 15.69 9.92 1.38
CA LEU A 239 16.68 10.77 2.04
C LEU A 239 17.77 9.93 2.72
N GLU A 240 17.38 8.85 3.39
CA GLU A 240 18.32 7.92 4.01
C GLU A 240 19.15 7.19 2.95
N ALA A 241 18.50 6.54 1.99
CA ALA A 241 19.16 5.76 0.95
C ALA A 241 20.13 6.61 0.10
N TYR A 242 19.76 7.85 -0.24
CA TYR A 242 20.60 8.75 -1.02
C TYR A 242 21.86 9.17 -0.26
N ARG A 243 21.74 9.44 1.05
CA ARG A 243 22.90 9.77 1.90
C ARG A 243 23.87 8.60 1.96
N GLU A 244 23.37 7.39 2.21
CA GLU A 244 24.21 6.18 2.24
C GLU A 244 24.89 5.95 0.89
N TYR A 245 24.13 6.09 -0.20
CA TYR A 245 24.64 5.95 -1.56
C TYR A 245 25.80 6.91 -1.83
N LYS A 246 25.63 8.22 -1.56
CA LYS A 246 26.69 9.22 -1.78
C LYS A 246 27.88 9.06 -0.84
N ILE A 247 27.66 8.71 0.43
CA ILE A 247 28.77 8.42 1.36
C ILE A 247 29.62 7.25 0.85
N LYS A 248 28.96 6.21 0.33
CA LYS A 248 29.64 5.05 -0.26
C LYS A 248 30.43 5.43 -1.52
N GLU A 249 29.89 6.28 -2.39
CA GLU A 249 30.60 6.81 -3.57
C GLU A 249 31.89 7.55 -3.18
N HIS A 250 31.89 8.26 -2.06
CA HIS A 250 33.07 8.97 -1.55
C HIS A 250 34.08 8.08 -0.80
N GLY A 251 33.84 6.77 -0.67
CA GLY A 251 34.75 5.86 0.03
C GLY A 251 34.58 5.85 1.56
N GLY A 252 33.44 6.33 2.06
CA GLY A 252 33.06 6.26 3.47
C GLY A 252 32.82 7.62 4.13
N MET A 253 32.48 7.58 5.42
CA MET A 253 32.02 8.75 6.18
C MET A 253 33.08 9.86 6.28
N VAL A 254 34.35 9.49 6.51
CA VAL A 254 35.43 10.45 6.74
C VAL A 254 35.79 11.24 5.46
N PRO A 255 36.02 10.59 4.30
CA PRO A 255 36.23 11.32 3.05
C PRO A 255 35.02 12.16 2.62
N ALA A 256 33.79 11.67 2.82
CA ALA A 256 32.57 12.42 2.55
C ALA A 256 32.48 13.70 3.37
N HIS A 257 32.90 13.65 4.65
CA HIS A 257 32.95 14.83 5.51
C HIS A 257 33.99 15.85 5.04
N GLN A 258 35.19 15.39 4.69
CA GLN A 258 36.25 16.24 4.14
C GLN A 258 35.84 16.90 2.82
N ALA A 259 35.03 16.23 2.01
CA ALA A 259 34.46 16.76 0.76
C ALA A 259 33.27 17.73 0.96
N GLY A 260 32.87 18.01 2.21
CA GLY A 260 31.75 18.91 2.51
C GLY A 260 30.37 18.36 2.11
N LEU A 261 30.26 17.05 1.88
CA LEU A 261 29.04 16.40 1.38
C LEU A 261 27.85 16.62 2.31
N PHE A 262 28.05 16.59 3.63
CA PHE A 262 26.98 16.74 4.62
C PHE A 262 26.25 18.08 4.56
N THR A 263 26.89 19.14 4.07
CA THR A 263 26.22 20.43 3.87
C THR A 263 25.26 20.37 2.68
N LYS A 264 25.62 19.63 1.62
CA LYS A 264 24.78 19.39 0.44
C LYS A 264 23.63 18.42 0.74
N LEU A 265 23.87 17.40 1.58
CA LEU A 265 22.87 16.39 1.98
C LEU A 265 21.76 16.92 2.91
N LYS A 266 21.78 18.20 3.29
CA LYS A 266 20.74 18.82 4.15
C LYS A 266 19.42 19.05 3.42
N LYS A 267 19.45 19.28 2.10
CA LYS A 267 18.27 19.58 1.26
C LYS A 267 18.32 18.76 -0.03
N LEU A 268 17.84 17.52 0.07
CA LEU A 268 17.89 16.51 -0.99
C LEU A 268 16.55 16.41 -1.68
N GLY A 269 16.28 17.30 -2.64
CA GLY A 269 14.96 17.44 -3.28
C GLY A 269 14.09 18.57 -2.73
N VAL A 270 12.83 18.59 -3.15
CA VAL A 270 11.85 19.65 -2.83
C VAL A 270 10.40 19.15 -2.94
N TRP A 271 9.53 19.63 -2.05
CA TRP A 271 8.08 19.40 -2.11
C TRP A 271 7.42 20.28 -3.18
N LEU A 272 6.69 19.63 -4.08
CA LEU A 272 5.99 20.28 -5.18
C LEU A 272 4.59 20.75 -4.76
N GLY A 273 4.11 21.84 -5.37
CA GLY A 273 2.81 22.46 -5.13
C GLY A 273 1.76 22.11 -6.19
N GLU A 274 0.56 22.67 -6.04
CA GLU A 274 -0.54 22.46 -6.98
C GLU A 274 -0.17 22.88 -8.42
N GLY A 275 -0.60 22.09 -9.40
CA GLY A 275 -0.24 22.24 -10.81
C GLY A 275 1.19 21.83 -11.16
N GLU A 276 1.93 21.21 -10.24
CA GLU A 276 3.28 20.67 -10.44
C GLU A 276 3.31 19.15 -10.30
N GLY A 277 4.37 18.53 -10.82
CA GLY A 277 4.61 17.10 -10.69
C GLY A 277 3.39 16.31 -11.17
N TYR A 278 2.97 15.33 -10.38
CA TYR A 278 1.84 14.47 -10.71
C TYR A 278 0.48 15.18 -10.81
N ASP A 279 0.38 16.46 -10.41
CA ASP A 279 -0.80 17.30 -10.60
C ASP A 279 -0.83 18.00 -11.97
N THR A 280 0.25 17.89 -12.74
CA THR A 280 0.28 18.36 -14.13
C THR A 280 -0.75 17.58 -14.95
N PRO A 281 -1.65 18.24 -15.72
CA PRO A 281 -2.56 17.54 -16.62
C PRO A 281 -1.81 16.73 -17.68
N VAL A 282 -2.23 15.50 -17.95
CA VAL A 282 -1.64 14.68 -19.02
C VAL A 282 -1.89 15.34 -20.38
N SER A 283 -0.84 15.90 -20.99
CA SER A 283 -0.89 16.53 -22.31
C SER A 283 0.44 16.38 -23.05
N LYS A 284 0.37 16.34 -24.38
CA LYS A 284 1.54 16.36 -25.26
C LYS A 284 2.10 17.77 -25.48
N ASP A 285 1.37 18.80 -25.06
CA ASP A 285 1.73 20.20 -25.31
C ASP A 285 2.78 20.71 -24.32
N HIS A 286 2.93 20.03 -23.17
CA HIS A 286 3.93 20.36 -22.16
C HIS A 286 5.34 20.07 -22.64
N LYS A 287 6.26 20.99 -22.37
CA LYS A 287 7.66 20.92 -22.79
C LYS A 287 8.60 21.13 -21.62
N LEU A 288 9.86 20.73 -21.78
CA LEU A 288 10.92 20.99 -20.80
C LEU A 288 11.11 22.49 -20.51
N SER A 289 10.85 23.35 -21.49
CA SER A 289 10.92 24.81 -21.34
C SER A 289 9.90 25.38 -20.37
N ASP A 290 8.83 24.64 -20.07
CA ASP A 290 7.75 25.08 -19.17
C ASP A 290 8.15 24.94 -17.70
N ILE A 291 9.28 24.28 -17.41
CA ILE A 291 9.85 24.17 -16.07
C ILE A 291 10.52 25.50 -15.70
N THR A 292 10.05 26.10 -14.61
CA THR A 292 10.52 27.38 -14.07
C THR A 292 10.94 27.23 -12.61
N GLU A 293 11.41 28.33 -12.01
CA GLU A 293 11.78 28.35 -10.59
C GLU A 293 10.60 28.07 -9.65
N ASP A 294 9.38 28.35 -10.11
CA ASP A 294 8.14 28.19 -9.36
C ASP A 294 7.33 26.96 -9.75
N LYS A 295 7.63 26.33 -10.89
CA LYS A 295 6.78 25.28 -11.47
C LYS A 295 7.57 24.15 -12.12
N TYR A 296 7.33 22.93 -11.66
CA TYR A 296 7.86 21.70 -12.25
C TYR A 296 6.76 20.96 -13.01
N VAL A 297 6.68 21.19 -14.32
CA VAL A 297 5.66 20.63 -15.21
C VAL A 297 6.14 19.31 -15.79
N LEU A 298 5.29 18.27 -15.76
CA LEU A 298 5.58 17.00 -16.42
C LEU A 298 5.33 17.08 -17.93
N SER A 299 6.24 16.47 -18.69
CA SER A 299 6.17 16.35 -20.14
C SER A 299 6.70 14.99 -20.58
N TYR A 300 6.28 14.50 -21.75
CA TYR A 300 6.84 13.26 -22.31
C TYR A 300 8.34 13.39 -22.58
N ASP A 301 8.81 14.57 -22.99
CA ASP A 301 10.23 14.87 -23.20
C ASP A 301 11.05 14.67 -21.92
N LEU A 302 10.49 15.03 -20.75
CA LEU A 302 11.14 14.76 -19.46
C LEU A 302 11.31 13.27 -19.20
N PHE A 303 10.28 12.46 -19.45
CA PHE A 303 10.36 11.02 -19.26
C PHE A 303 11.33 10.36 -20.25
N VAL A 304 11.40 10.84 -21.49
CA VAL A 304 12.41 10.40 -22.46
C VAL A 304 13.81 10.72 -21.97
N LYS A 305 14.06 11.95 -21.48
CA LYS A 305 15.37 12.35 -20.93
C LYS A 305 15.78 11.52 -19.71
N LEU A 306 14.84 11.24 -18.81
CA LEU A 306 15.09 10.35 -17.67
C LEU A 306 15.46 8.93 -18.15
N GLY A 307 14.80 8.44 -19.20
CA GLY A 307 15.10 7.15 -19.83
C GLY A 307 16.48 7.11 -20.49
N GLU A 308 16.84 8.13 -21.27
CA GLU A 308 18.15 8.26 -21.91
C GLU A 308 19.28 8.30 -20.86
N ASN A 309 19.11 9.08 -19.80
CA ASN A 309 20.09 9.13 -18.71
C ASN A 309 20.19 7.77 -17.99
N PHE A 310 19.08 7.06 -17.78
CA PHE A 310 19.11 5.71 -17.24
C PHE A 310 19.89 4.75 -18.14
N GLU A 311 19.61 4.75 -19.45
CA GLU A 311 20.27 3.90 -20.44
C GLU A 311 21.78 4.13 -20.47
N ASN A 312 22.21 5.40 -20.47
CA ASN A 312 23.61 5.76 -20.37
C ASN A 312 24.26 5.25 -19.07
N HIS A 313 23.55 5.35 -17.94
CA HIS A 313 24.04 4.89 -16.65
C HIS A 313 24.18 3.36 -16.53
N ILE A 314 23.39 2.59 -17.29
CA ILE A 314 23.45 1.11 -17.28
C ILE A 314 24.34 0.54 -18.38
N THR A 315 24.76 1.35 -19.35
CA THR A 315 25.61 0.91 -20.45
C THR A 315 26.92 0.33 -19.92
N GLY A 316 27.21 -0.92 -20.32
CA GLY A 316 28.42 -1.64 -19.90
C GLY A 316 28.34 -2.34 -18.54
N LYS A 317 27.22 -2.24 -17.82
CA LYS A 317 27.03 -2.95 -16.55
C LYS A 317 26.65 -4.43 -16.73
N GLY A 318 27.05 -5.26 -15.77
CA GLY A 318 26.66 -6.67 -15.72
C GLY A 318 25.18 -6.88 -15.36
N ALA A 319 24.66 -8.10 -15.56
CA ALA A 319 23.24 -8.40 -15.33
C ALA A 319 22.76 -8.17 -13.89
N GLU A 320 23.62 -8.40 -12.88
CA GLU A 320 23.29 -8.16 -11.48
C GLU A 320 23.14 -6.67 -11.18
N GLU A 321 24.12 -5.87 -11.60
CA GLU A 321 24.11 -4.42 -11.45
C GLU A 321 22.96 -3.77 -12.24
N LEU A 322 22.66 -4.27 -13.43
CA LEU A 322 21.51 -3.83 -14.22
C LEU A 322 20.20 -4.03 -13.44
N ASN A 323 19.99 -5.22 -12.87
CA ASN A 323 18.79 -5.50 -12.08
C ASN A 323 18.70 -4.63 -10.83
N ALA A 324 19.84 -4.35 -10.18
CA ALA A 324 19.91 -3.44 -9.05
C ALA A 324 19.56 -2.00 -9.47
N SER A 325 20.13 -1.50 -10.57
CA SER A 325 19.84 -0.17 -11.12
C SER A 325 18.37 -0.02 -11.54
N ILE A 326 17.75 -1.05 -12.15
CA ILE A 326 16.32 -1.03 -12.50
C ILE A 326 15.45 -0.93 -11.23
N LYS A 327 15.73 -1.75 -10.21
CA LYS A 327 15.00 -1.70 -8.94
C LYS A 327 15.17 -0.34 -8.26
N GLN A 328 16.37 0.23 -8.29
CA GLN A 328 16.66 1.55 -7.74
C GLN A 328 15.89 2.64 -8.49
N PHE A 329 15.89 2.62 -9.82
CA PHE A 329 15.15 3.57 -10.65
C PHE A 329 13.64 3.55 -10.35
N ARG A 330 13.06 2.35 -10.25
CA ARG A 330 11.65 2.16 -9.86
C ARG A 330 11.36 2.54 -8.41
N ARG A 331 12.34 2.49 -7.51
CA ARG A 331 12.15 2.81 -6.09
C ARG A 331 12.34 4.30 -5.80
N PHE A 332 13.35 4.92 -6.38
CA PHE A 332 13.83 6.25 -6.01
C PHE A 332 14.00 7.22 -7.19
N GLY A 333 14.13 6.71 -8.41
CA GLY A 333 14.65 7.46 -9.56
C GLY A 333 16.15 7.19 -9.79
N LEU A 334 16.80 8.05 -10.58
CA LEU A 334 18.13 7.75 -11.15
C LEU A 334 19.28 7.70 -10.13
N MET A 335 19.16 8.39 -8.98
CA MET A 335 20.26 8.66 -8.01
C MET A 335 21.55 9.25 -8.65
N HIS A 336 21.48 9.56 -9.94
CA HIS A 336 22.53 10.11 -10.77
C HIS A 336 21.88 10.92 -11.91
N SER A 337 22.05 12.23 -11.86
CA SER A 337 21.57 13.18 -12.87
C SER A 337 22.66 13.53 -13.87
N ASP A 338 22.28 13.64 -15.15
CA ASP A 338 23.04 14.38 -16.15
C ASP A 338 22.92 15.90 -15.91
N GLU A 339 23.67 16.69 -16.68
CA GLU A 339 23.69 18.15 -16.53
C GLU A 339 22.30 18.76 -16.76
N THR A 340 21.57 18.29 -17.78
CA THR A 340 20.24 18.82 -18.12
C THR A 340 19.20 18.56 -17.03
N ILE A 341 19.09 17.34 -16.51
CA ILE A 341 18.16 17.02 -15.41
C ILE A 341 18.53 17.81 -14.16
N ARG A 342 19.83 17.92 -13.87
CA ARG A 342 20.32 18.68 -12.72
C ARG A 342 19.95 20.15 -12.81
N GLU A 343 20.13 20.78 -13.96
CA GLU A 343 19.72 22.17 -14.21
C GLU A 343 18.22 22.37 -13.99
N LEU A 344 17.38 21.46 -14.47
CA LEU A 344 15.92 21.53 -14.29
C LEU A 344 15.51 21.41 -12.81
N VAL A 345 16.15 20.48 -12.09
CA VAL A 345 15.90 20.28 -10.65
C VAL A 345 16.39 21.49 -9.85
N ASP A 346 17.62 21.94 -10.10
CA ASP A 346 18.21 23.08 -9.40
C ASP A 346 17.40 24.35 -9.63
N LYS A 347 16.98 24.59 -10.88
CA LYS A 347 16.09 25.71 -11.22
C LYS A 347 14.84 25.68 -10.36
N ARG A 348 14.16 24.53 -10.26
CA ARG A 348 12.95 24.42 -9.42
C ARG A 348 13.24 24.54 -7.92
N LYS A 349 14.37 23.99 -7.43
CA LYS A 349 14.72 24.04 -6.01
C LYS A 349 14.92 25.47 -5.48
N VAL A 350 15.23 26.44 -6.35
CA VAL A 350 15.31 27.88 -5.98
C VAL A 350 14.00 28.35 -5.32
N GLY A 351 12.85 27.93 -5.84
CA GLY A 351 11.54 28.29 -5.30
C GLY A 351 11.17 27.66 -3.94
N GLY A 352 11.97 26.70 -3.46
CA GLY A 352 11.77 26.03 -2.18
C GLY A 352 10.53 25.11 -2.11
N ASP A 353 10.30 24.56 -0.92
CA ASP A 353 9.16 23.69 -0.62
C ASP A 353 7.84 24.45 -0.71
N LYS A 354 6.88 23.92 -1.46
CA LYS A 354 5.52 24.45 -1.48
C LYS A 354 4.69 23.74 -0.41
N LYS A 355 3.86 24.49 0.29
CA LYS A 355 2.86 23.93 1.22
C LYS A 355 1.60 23.61 0.43
N LEU A 356 1.05 22.44 0.68
CA LEU A 356 -0.28 22.10 0.22
C LEU A 356 -1.26 22.52 1.33
N ASP A 357 -2.30 23.25 0.95
CA ASP A 357 -3.35 23.60 1.90
C ASP A 357 -4.11 22.32 2.27
N LYS A 358 -4.28 22.08 3.57
CA LYS A 358 -5.10 20.97 4.07
C LYS A 358 -6.55 21.44 4.08
N ASP A 359 -7.35 20.89 3.18
CA ASP A 359 -8.80 21.06 3.18
C ASP A 359 -9.45 20.31 4.36
#